data_AF-A0A2A3Y0Z3-F1
#
_entry.id   AF-A0A2A3Y0Z3-F1
#
_cell.length_a   1.000
_cell.length_b   1.000
_cell.length_c   1.000
_cell.angle_alpha   90.00
_cell.angle_beta   90.00
_cell.angle_gamma   90.00
#
_symmetry.space_group_name_H-M   'P 1'
#
loop_
_entity.id
_entity.type
_entity.pdbx_description
1 polymer ?
#
loop_
_entity_poly.entity_id
_entity_poly.type
_entity_poly.pdbx_seq_one_letter_code
_entity_poly.pdbx_strand_id
1 'polypeptide(L)'
;MTRALLVVDVQPDFCEGGPLAVAGGNAVAAAIAEDVMARRESYSAIITTQDWHIDPGAHFSEAPDFADSWPVHCVAGTEGAELHPSIAALEVDAHFAKGRFTAAYSGFEARVLDPGAAPEDESGALLGHWLRERGITTVDIVGIATDHCVRATALDAARAGFSTTVLAPLTAAVSPENLPAVYTQLREAGAIVLTLGLEPVSPAP
;
A
#
# COMPACT_ATOMS: atom_id res chain seq x y z
N MET A 1 -13.01 19.07 0.84
CA MET A 1 -11.69 18.43 0.70
C MET A 1 -11.87 17.20 -0.16
N THR A 2 -11.05 17.03 -1.19
CA THR A 2 -11.11 15.91 -2.12
C THR A 2 -10.21 14.80 -1.59
N ARG A 3 -10.76 13.60 -1.38
CA ARG A 3 -10.09 12.50 -0.67
C ARG A 3 -9.93 11.28 -1.55
N ALA A 4 -8.76 10.65 -1.51
CA ALA A 4 -8.54 9.33 -2.09
C ALA A 4 -8.33 8.25 -1.02
N LEU A 5 -8.72 7.02 -1.32
CA LEU A 5 -8.27 5.82 -0.62
C LEU A 5 -7.14 5.18 -1.43
N LEU A 6 -6.00 4.92 -0.79
CA LEU A 6 -4.89 4.18 -1.37
C LEU A 6 -4.88 2.77 -0.75
N VAL A 7 -5.18 1.76 -1.56
CA VAL A 7 -5.10 0.34 -1.17
C VAL A 7 -3.73 -0.19 -1.58
N VAL A 8 -2.84 -0.33 -0.59
CA VAL A 8 -1.43 -0.63 -0.84
C VAL A 8 -1.20 -2.15 -0.87
N ASP A 9 -0.74 -2.63 -2.02
CA ASP A 9 -0.11 -3.95 -2.24
C ASP A 9 -0.90 -5.14 -1.64
N VAL A 10 -2.23 -5.12 -1.79
CA VAL A 10 -3.08 -6.24 -1.37
C VAL A 10 -3.10 -7.30 -2.48
N GLN A 11 -2.02 -8.07 -2.56
CA GLN A 11 -1.73 -9.05 -3.61
C GLN A 11 -1.61 -10.47 -3.02
N PRO A 12 -1.94 -11.54 -3.77
CA PRO A 12 -1.89 -12.91 -3.26
C PRO A 12 -0.55 -13.33 -2.67
N ASP A 13 0.57 -12.84 -3.21
CA ASP A 13 1.89 -13.20 -2.69
C ASP A 13 2.17 -12.66 -1.28
N PHE A 14 1.47 -11.61 -0.87
CA PHE A 14 1.50 -11.05 0.48
C PHE A 14 0.39 -11.57 1.40
N CYS A 15 -0.50 -12.44 0.91
CA CYS A 15 -1.57 -13.05 1.68
C CYS A 15 -1.24 -14.52 2.02
N GLU A 16 -2.00 -15.13 2.93
CA GLU A 16 -1.75 -16.52 3.34
C GLU A 16 -1.80 -17.48 2.14
N GLY A 17 -0.73 -18.25 1.95
CA GLY A 17 -0.52 -19.13 0.80
C GLY A 17 0.53 -18.61 -0.18
N GLY A 18 0.83 -17.31 -0.16
CA GLY A 18 1.88 -16.68 -0.96
C GLY A 18 3.32 -16.92 -0.43
N PRO A 19 4.34 -16.70 -1.27
CA PRO A 19 5.75 -16.87 -0.90
C PRO A 19 6.25 -15.84 0.12
N LEU A 20 5.57 -14.69 0.25
CA LEU A 20 5.90 -13.63 1.22
C LEU A 20 4.67 -13.25 2.05
N ALA A 21 3.93 -14.28 2.49
CA ALA A 21 2.67 -14.12 3.20
C ALA A 21 2.81 -13.30 4.50
N VAL A 22 1.93 -12.32 4.66
CA VAL A 22 1.73 -11.57 5.90
C VAL A 22 0.51 -12.13 6.64
N ALA A 23 0.68 -12.49 7.90
CA ALA A 23 -0.40 -13.04 8.71
C ALA A 23 -1.56 -12.03 8.83
N GLY A 24 -2.78 -12.47 8.52
CA GLY A 24 -3.97 -11.62 8.46
C GLY A 24 -4.20 -10.94 7.12
N GLY A 25 -3.37 -11.18 6.10
CA GLY A 25 -3.50 -10.55 4.78
C GLY A 25 -4.86 -10.79 4.12
N ASN A 26 -5.36 -12.04 4.11
CA ASN A 26 -6.68 -12.35 3.57
C ASN A 26 -7.81 -11.67 4.36
N ALA A 27 -7.68 -11.59 5.69
CA ALA A 27 -8.68 -10.94 6.54
C ALA A 27 -8.72 -9.42 6.30
N VAL A 28 -7.55 -8.79 6.14
CA VAL A 28 -7.44 -7.37 5.79
C VAL A 28 -8.02 -7.10 4.40
N ALA A 29 -7.76 -7.96 3.41
CA ALA A 29 -8.35 -7.81 2.08
C ALA A 29 -9.89 -7.84 2.11
N ALA A 30 -10.48 -8.75 2.89
CA ALA A 30 -11.93 -8.80 3.09
C ALA A 30 -12.48 -7.56 3.81
N ALA A 31 -11.80 -7.12 4.88
CA ALA A 31 -12.22 -5.95 5.65
C ALA A 31 -12.13 -4.64 4.84
N ILE A 32 -11.09 -4.48 4.01
CA ILE A 32 -10.97 -3.35 3.08
C ILE A 32 -12.14 -3.37 2.09
N ALA A 33 -12.48 -4.53 1.51
CA ALA A 33 -13.58 -4.63 0.56
C ALA A 33 -14.92 -4.24 1.21
N GLU A 34 -15.19 -4.72 2.43
CA GLU A 34 -16.39 -4.34 3.19
C GLU A 34 -16.43 -2.82 3.48
N ASP A 35 -15.31 -2.26 3.92
CA ASP A 35 -15.19 -0.83 4.22
C ASP A 35 -15.39 0.04 2.97
N VAL A 36 -14.82 -0.36 1.83
CA VAL A 36 -15.01 0.31 0.54
C VAL A 36 -16.47 0.25 0.11
N MET A 37 -17.13 -0.90 0.21
CA MET A 37 -18.55 -1.03 -0.13
C MET A 37 -19.43 -0.14 0.76
N ALA A 38 -19.08 0.01 2.04
CA ALA A 38 -19.83 0.86 2.98
C ALA A 38 -19.57 2.36 2.76
N ARG A 39 -18.38 2.75 2.30
CA ARG A 39 -17.92 4.16 2.29
C ARG A 39 -17.45 4.67 0.93
N ARG A 40 -17.75 3.99 -0.19
CA ARG A 40 -17.31 4.37 -1.54
C ARG A 40 -17.56 5.84 -1.88
N GLU A 41 -18.73 6.36 -1.53
CA GLU A 41 -19.15 7.75 -1.77
C GLU A 41 -18.38 8.79 -0.94
N SER A 42 -17.63 8.35 0.07
CA SER A 42 -16.76 9.23 0.88
C SER A 42 -15.42 9.53 0.20
N TYR A 43 -15.12 8.82 -0.89
CA TYR A 43 -13.88 8.91 -1.65
C TYR A 43 -14.12 9.44 -3.06
N SER A 44 -13.40 10.49 -3.42
CA SER A 44 -13.38 11.02 -4.78
C SER A 44 -12.57 10.13 -5.73
N ALA A 45 -11.68 9.30 -5.18
CA ALA A 45 -10.97 8.26 -5.91
C ALA A 45 -10.59 7.10 -4.98
N ILE A 46 -10.61 5.88 -5.49
CA ILE A 46 -10.01 4.71 -4.86
C ILE A 46 -8.96 4.18 -5.83
N ILE A 47 -7.73 4.02 -5.37
CA ILE A 47 -6.64 3.50 -6.19
C ILE A 47 -5.95 2.34 -5.51
N THR A 48 -5.31 1.49 -6.30
CA THR A 48 -4.49 0.40 -5.80
C THR A 48 -3.03 0.64 -6.16
N THR A 49 -2.12 0.19 -5.30
CA THR A 49 -0.72 -0.03 -5.69
C THR A 49 -0.42 -1.52 -5.69
N GLN A 50 0.52 -1.92 -6.53
CA GLN A 50 0.98 -3.29 -6.68
C GLN A 50 2.51 -3.28 -6.81
N ASP A 51 3.18 -4.17 -6.08
CA ASP A 51 4.52 -4.61 -6.49
C ASP A 51 4.42 -5.37 -7.80
N TRP A 52 5.32 -5.06 -8.73
CA TRP A 52 5.22 -5.53 -10.10
C TRP A 52 6.62 -5.76 -10.67
N HIS A 53 7.25 -6.87 -10.31
CA HIS A 53 8.66 -7.13 -10.56
C HIS A 53 8.89 -7.82 -11.90
N ILE A 54 9.73 -7.22 -12.77
CA ILE A 54 10.22 -7.82 -14.03
C ILE A 54 11.59 -8.46 -13.76
N ASP A 55 12.53 -7.65 -13.29
CA ASP A 55 13.88 -8.08 -12.88
C ASP A 55 14.42 -7.08 -11.85
N PRO A 56 14.11 -7.26 -10.56
CA PRO A 56 14.51 -6.31 -9.52
C PRO A 56 15.93 -6.60 -8.98
N GLY A 57 16.70 -7.48 -9.62
CA GLY A 57 18.07 -7.81 -9.24
C GLY A 57 18.20 -8.34 -7.81
N ALA A 58 19.06 -7.69 -7.01
CA ALA A 58 19.39 -8.12 -5.65
C ALA A 58 18.21 -8.08 -4.65
N HIS A 59 17.07 -7.51 -5.05
CA HIS A 59 15.82 -7.58 -4.27
C HIS A 59 15.37 -9.04 -4.07
N PHE A 60 15.60 -9.93 -5.04
CA PHE A 60 15.31 -11.35 -4.91
C PHE A 60 16.52 -12.16 -4.47
N SER A 61 16.31 -13.05 -3.49
CA SER A 61 17.32 -13.94 -2.94
C SER A 61 16.71 -15.29 -2.54
N GLU A 62 17.44 -16.38 -2.75
CA GLU A 62 17.09 -17.70 -2.20
C GLU A 62 17.35 -17.80 -0.69
N ALA A 63 18.18 -16.90 -0.14
CA ALA A 63 18.47 -16.76 1.28
C ALA A 63 18.24 -15.30 1.71
N PRO A 64 16.97 -14.85 1.76
CA PRO A 64 16.65 -13.46 2.06
C PRO A 64 16.98 -13.10 3.50
N ASP A 65 17.40 -11.86 3.70
CA ASP A 65 17.61 -11.27 5.04
C ASP A 65 16.35 -10.61 5.61
N PHE A 66 15.28 -10.48 4.81
CA PHE A 66 14.01 -9.83 5.17
C PHE A 66 14.18 -8.38 5.59
N ALA A 67 15.24 -7.73 5.11
CA ALA A 67 15.52 -6.31 5.28
C ALA A 67 15.70 -5.64 3.91
N ASP A 68 16.71 -6.08 3.17
CA ASP A 68 17.09 -5.55 1.86
C ASP A 68 16.88 -6.58 0.73
N SER A 69 16.66 -7.84 1.09
CA SER A 69 16.42 -8.95 0.15
C SER A 69 15.27 -9.85 0.60
N TRP A 70 14.57 -10.41 -0.38
CA TRP A 70 13.27 -11.08 -0.22
C TRP A 70 13.20 -12.37 -1.07
N PRO A 71 12.34 -13.34 -0.73
CA PRO A 71 12.03 -14.42 -1.66
C PRO A 71 11.40 -13.86 -2.93
N VAL A 72 11.38 -14.62 -4.03
CA VAL A 72 10.66 -14.21 -5.24
C VAL A 72 9.18 -14.01 -4.93
N HIS A 73 8.64 -12.83 -5.26
CA HIS A 73 7.24 -12.44 -5.06
C HIS A 73 6.82 -11.45 -6.14
N CYS A 74 5.52 -11.27 -6.33
CA CYS A 74 4.88 -10.27 -7.18
C CYS A 74 5.53 -10.13 -8.57
N VAL A 75 5.89 -11.27 -9.16
CA VAL A 75 6.47 -11.32 -10.51
C VAL A 75 5.40 -10.91 -11.51
N ALA A 76 5.70 -9.91 -12.32
CA ALA A 76 4.77 -9.31 -13.28
C ALA A 76 4.11 -10.36 -14.18
N GLY A 77 2.79 -10.27 -14.31
CA GLY A 77 1.99 -11.20 -15.12
C GLY A 77 1.74 -12.57 -14.49
N THR A 78 2.13 -12.79 -13.23
CA THR A 78 1.76 -13.98 -12.47
C THR A 78 0.56 -13.71 -11.57
N GLU A 79 -0.17 -14.77 -11.18
CA GLU A 79 -1.29 -14.66 -10.24
C GLU A 79 -0.88 -14.03 -8.90
N GLY A 80 0.38 -14.23 -8.48
CA GLY A 80 0.94 -13.64 -7.27
C GLY A 80 1.05 -12.11 -7.28
N ALA A 81 1.16 -11.52 -8.48
CA ALA A 81 1.25 -10.06 -8.67
C ALA A 81 -0.10 -9.39 -8.94
N GLU A 82 -1.14 -10.17 -9.23
CA GLU A 82 -2.49 -9.63 -9.40
C GLU A 82 -3.03 -9.08 -8.08
N LEU A 83 -4.15 -8.35 -8.14
CA LEU A 83 -4.85 -7.94 -6.92
C LEU A 83 -5.54 -9.16 -6.27
N HIS A 84 -5.54 -9.19 -4.94
CA HIS A 84 -6.32 -10.18 -4.21
C HIS A 84 -7.80 -10.13 -4.65
N PRO A 85 -8.51 -11.27 -4.80
CA PRO A 85 -9.87 -11.31 -5.37
C PRO A 85 -10.87 -10.35 -4.72
N SER A 86 -10.82 -10.17 -3.39
CA SER A 86 -11.66 -9.19 -2.68
C SER A 86 -11.47 -7.75 -3.14
N ILE A 87 -10.25 -7.39 -3.54
CA ILE A 87 -9.90 -6.04 -4.03
C ILE A 87 -10.15 -5.94 -5.53
N ALA A 88 -9.83 -6.98 -6.30
CA ALA A 88 -10.09 -7.03 -7.74
C ALA A 88 -11.60 -6.91 -8.08
N ALA A 89 -12.47 -7.31 -7.15
CA ALA A 89 -13.93 -7.17 -7.28
C ALA A 89 -14.45 -5.74 -7.04
N LEU A 90 -13.60 -4.81 -6.60
CA LEU A 90 -14.00 -3.42 -6.32
C LEU A 90 -13.92 -2.55 -7.56
N GLU A 91 -14.84 -1.58 -7.67
CA GLU A 91 -14.73 -0.50 -8.65
C GLU A 91 -13.71 0.55 -8.18
N VAL A 92 -12.48 0.42 -8.67
CA VAL A 92 -11.37 1.36 -8.42
C VAL A 92 -11.12 2.25 -9.63
N ASP A 93 -10.56 3.44 -9.39
CA ASP A 93 -10.37 4.49 -10.40
C ASP A 93 -9.02 4.38 -11.14
N ALA A 94 -8.01 3.75 -10.54
CA ALA A 94 -6.71 3.51 -11.15
C ALA A 94 -5.88 2.44 -10.42
N HIS A 95 -5.00 1.79 -11.17
CA HIS A 95 -3.97 0.88 -10.69
C HIS A 95 -2.59 1.50 -10.86
N PHE A 96 -1.70 1.25 -9.92
CA PHE A 96 -0.33 1.74 -9.97
C PHE A 96 0.64 0.61 -9.66
N ALA A 97 1.69 0.49 -10.47
CA ALA A 97 2.73 -0.52 -10.30
C ALA A 97 4.06 0.14 -9.95
N LYS A 98 4.76 -0.44 -8.98
CA LYS A 98 6.13 -0.09 -8.56
C LYS A 98 7.05 -1.30 -8.64
N GLY A 99 8.35 -1.04 -8.64
CA GLY A 99 9.36 -2.09 -8.45
C GLY A 99 9.75 -2.90 -9.69
N ARG A 100 9.44 -2.46 -10.91
CA ARG A 100 9.71 -3.23 -12.15
C ARG A 100 11.14 -3.71 -12.29
N PHE A 101 12.11 -2.83 -12.05
CA PHE A 101 13.53 -3.09 -12.30
C PHE A 101 14.44 -2.82 -11.09
N THR A 102 13.84 -2.54 -9.93
CA THR A 102 14.54 -2.24 -8.68
C THR A 102 13.59 -2.48 -7.50
N ALA A 103 14.13 -2.60 -6.30
CA ALA A 103 13.31 -2.53 -5.09
C ALA A 103 12.52 -1.20 -5.05
N ALA A 104 11.27 -1.27 -4.60
CA ALA A 104 10.41 -0.10 -4.39
C ALA A 104 9.52 -0.35 -3.18
N TYR A 105 9.32 0.68 -2.35
CA TYR A 105 8.58 0.54 -1.09
C TYR A 105 7.39 1.49 -1.05
N SER A 106 7.54 2.71 -1.55
CA SER A 106 6.50 3.72 -1.48
C SER A 106 5.59 3.68 -2.71
N GLY A 107 4.29 3.74 -2.51
CA GLY A 107 3.31 3.92 -3.57
C GLY A 107 3.53 5.20 -4.39
N PHE A 108 4.27 6.19 -3.85
CA PHE A 108 4.65 7.40 -4.59
C PHE A 108 5.73 7.16 -5.66
N GLU A 109 6.40 6.01 -5.63
CA GLU A 109 7.29 5.53 -6.70
C GLU A 109 6.49 4.87 -7.83
N ALA A 110 5.23 4.50 -7.57
CA ALA A 110 4.40 3.76 -8.49
C ALA A 110 3.88 4.65 -9.63
N ARG A 111 3.79 4.03 -10.81
CA ARG A 111 3.25 4.63 -12.03
C ARG A 111 1.98 3.94 -12.45
N VAL A 112 1.08 4.68 -13.11
CA VAL A 112 -0.17 4.11 -13.63
C VAL A 112 0.13 2.82 -14.39
N LEU A 113 -0.55 1.75 -14.00
CA LEU A 113 -0.52 0.45 -14.66
C LEU A 113 -1.71 0.38 -15.62
N ASP A 114 -1.44 0.46 -16.91
CA ASP A 114 -2.45 0.29 -17.96
C ASP A 114 -2.56 -1.20 -18.32
N PRO A 115 -3.75 -1.84 -18.16
CA PRO A 115 -3.97 -3.23 -18.54
C PRO A 115 -3.70 -3.53 -20.03
N GLY A 116 -3.72 -2.52 -20.90
CA GLY A 116 -3.39 -2.64 -22.33
C GLY A 116 -1.91 -2.45 -22.66
N ALA A 117 -1.10 -2.01 -21.71
CA ALA A 117 0.33 -1.78 -21.91
C ALA A 117 1.17 -3.04 -21.63
N ALA A 118 2.42 -3.00 -22.06
CA ALA A 118 3.38 -4.06 -21.73
C ALA A 118 3.68 -4.03 -20.21
N PRO A 119 3.92 -5.19 -19.56
CA PRO A 119 4.22 -5.24 -18.12
C PRO A 119 5.39 -4.34 -17.68
N GLU A 120 6.38 -4.15 -18.56
CA GLU A 120 7.54 -3.28 -18.36
C GLU A 120 7.25 -1.77 -18.53
N ASP A 121 6.06 -1.36 -18.96
CA ASP A 121 5.78 0.04 -19.28
C ASP A 121 5.81 0.94 -18.04
N GLU A 122 6.65 1.98 -18.10
CA GLU A 122 6.81 3.03 -17.10
C GLU A 122 6.45 4.43 -17.65
N SER A 123 5.73 4.50 -18.76
CA SER A 123 5.28 5.77 -19.36
C SER A 123 4.15 6.44 -18.56
N GLY A 124 3.45 5.67 -17.73
CA GLY A 124 2.36 6.13 -16.87
C GLY A 124 2.77 7.24 -15.88
N ALA A 125 1.80 8.08 -15.52
CA ALA A 125 1.99 9.14 -14.54
C ALA A 125 2.32 8.57 -13.15
N LEU A 126 3.15 9.28 -12.39
CA LEU A 126 3.41 8.97 -10.99
C LEU A 126 2.16 9.22 -10.14
N LEU A 127 1.94 8.39 -9.12
CA LEU A 127 0.80 8.49 -8.19
C LEU A 127 0.61 9.92 -7.67
N GLY A 128 1.67 10.53 -7.15
CA GLY A 128 1.60 11.90 -6.60
C GLY A 128 1.14 12.95 -7.61
N HIS A 129 1.53 12.80 -8.88
CA HIS A 129 1.09 13.70 -9.96
C HIS A 129 -0.39 13.48 -10.29
N TRP A 130 -0.77 12.22 -10.45
CA TRP A 130 -2.15 11.82 -10.76
C TRP A 130 -3.16 12.29 -9.70
N LEU A 131 -2.77 12.21 -8.42
CA LEU A 131 -3.58 12.71 -7.30
C LEU A 131 -3.77 14.23 -7.38
N ARG A 132 -2.70 14.99 -7.67
CA ARG A 132 -2.73 16.45 -7.75
C ARG A 132 -3.54 16.97 -8.93
N GLU A 133 -3.42 16.34 -10.09
CA GLU A 133 -4.22 16.69 -11.28
C GLU A 133 -5.73 16.58 -11.04
N ARG A 134 -6.13 15.69 -10.12
CA ARG A 134 -7.53 15.49 -9.70
C ARG A 134 -7.94 16.35 -8.50
N GLY A 135 -7.07 17.26 -8.07
CA GLY A 135 -7.31 18.13 -6.92
C GLY A 135 -7.45 17.38 -5.59
N ILE A 136 -6.90 16.17 -5.49
CA ILE A 136 -6.90 15.39 -4.24
C ILE A 136 -5.91 16.02 -3.27
N THR A 137 -6.38 16.28 -2.05
CA THR A 137 -5.60 16.93 -0.98
C THR A 137 -5.44 16.05 0.25
N THR A 138 -6.23 14.97 0.34
CA THR A 138 -6.30 14.08 1.50
C THR A 138 -6.23 12.63 1.03
N VAL A 139 -5.45 11.81 1.72
CA VAL A 139 -5.32 10.38 1.42
C VAL A 139 -5.55 9.56 2.70
N ASP A 140 -6.41 8.54 2.58
CA ASP A 140 -6.49 7.46 3.56
C ASP A 140 -5.72 6.25 2.99
N ILE A 141 -4.96 5.56 3.83
CA ILE A 141 -4.05 4.49 3.43
C ILE A 141 -4.37 3.23 4.21
N VAL A 142 -4.50 2.13 3.47
CA VAL A 142 -4.79 0.77 3.94
C VAL A 142 -3.92 -0.23 3.18
N GLY A 143 -3.90 -1.50 3.61
CA GLY A 143 -3.23 -2.57 2.88
C GLY A 143 -2.01 -3.14 3.59
N ILE A 144 -1.03 -3.64 2.83
CA ILE A 144 0.03 -4.51 3.31
C ILE A 144 1.40 -4.02 2.80
N ALA A 145 2.51 -4.11 3.53
CA ALA A 145 2.59 -4.34 4.97
C ALA A 145 2.66 -3.02 5.76
N THR A 146 2.04 -2.96 6.94
CA THR A 146 1.96 -1.77 7.81
C THR A 146 3.34 -1.17 8.09
N ASP A 147 4.34 -2.01 8.33
CA ASP A 147 5.71 -1.68 8.71
C ASP A 147 6.68 -1.50 7.51
N HIS A 148 6.21 -1.77 6.29
CA HIS A 148 6.94 -1.60 5.04
C HIS A 148 6.22 -0.62 4.09
N CYS A 149 5.53 -1.12 3.06
CA CYS A 149 4.99 -0.31 1.98
C CYS A 149 3.93 0.70 2.43
N VAL A 150 3.06 0.33 3.38
CA VAL A 150 2.06 1.25 3.96
C VAL A 150 2.76 2.41 4.66
N ARG A 151 3.76 2.12 5.51
CA ARG A 151 4.56 3.13 6.20
C ARG A 151 5.29 4.03 5.23
N ALA A 152 6.00 3.47 4.24
CA ALA A 152 6.74 4.26 3.24
C ALA A 152 5.81 5.19 2.46
N THR A 153 4.67 4.65 1.99
CA THR A 153 3.64 5.41 1.26
C THR A 153 3.07 6.55 2.12
N ALA A 154 2.77 6.30 3.39
CA ALA A 154 2.23 7.30 4.29
C ALA A 154 3.23 8.42 4.63
N LEU A 155 4.50 8.07 4.83
CA LEU A 155 5.56 9.06 5.05
C LEU A 155 5.74 9.96 3.83
N ASP A 156 5.74 9.39 2.63
CA ASP A 156 5.88 10.17 1.39
C ASP A 156 4.64 10.98 1.06
N ALA A 157 3.44 10.48 1.36
CA ALA A 157 2.22 11.27 1.26
C ALA A 157 2.29 12.53 2.13
N ALA A 158 2.70 12.38 3.39
CA ALA A 158 2.85 13.49 4.32
C ALA A 158 3.94 14.48 3.86
N ARG A 159 5.11 13.99 3.43
CA ARG A 159 6.19 14.82 2.86
C ARG A 159 5.76 15.55 1.59
N ALA A 160 4.95 14.91 0.76
CA ALA A 160 4.39 15.50 -0.45
C ALA A 160 3.22 16.47 -0.17
N GLY A 161 2.87 16.70 1.10
CA GLY A 161 1.90 17.70 1.53
C GLY A 161 0.44 17.25 1.51
N PHE A 162 0.17 15.95 1.40
CA PHE A 162 -1.19 15.42 1.53
C PHE A 162 -1.56 15.27 3.01
N SER A 163 -2.80 15.66 3.37
CA SER A 163 -3.35 15.26 4.67
C SER A 163 -3.49 13.74 4.69
N THR A 164 -2.74 13.07 5.55
CA THR A 164 -2.54 11.62 5.47
C THR A 164 -3.11 10.91 6.69
N THR A 165 -3.94 9.89 6.46
CA THR A 165 -4.46 9.01 7.51
C THR A 165 -4.11 7.57 7.18
N VAL A 166 -3.55 6.81 8.12
CA VAL A 166 -3.45 5.35 8.05
C VAL A 166 -4.59 4.75 8.86
N LEU A 167 -5.43 3.93 8.23
CA LEU A 167 -6.51 3.21 8.91
C LEU A 167 -5.96 1.89 9.42
N ALA A 168 -5.30 1.92 10.58
CA ALA A 168 -4.53 0.79 11.11
C ALA A 168 -5.28 -0.56 11.18
N PRO A 169 -6.60 -0.63 11.51
CA PRO A 169 -7.37 -1.87 11.49
C PRO A 169 -7.47 -2.53 10.10
N LEU A 170 -7.23 -1.77 9.04
CA LEU A 170 -7.26 -2.20 7.64
C LEU A 170 -5.84 -2.40 7.09
N THR A 171 -4.90 -2.77 7.97
CA THR A 171 -3.51 -3.05 7.59
C THR A 171 -3.00 -4.30 8.29
N ALA A 172 -2.02 -4.98 7.68
CA ALA A 172 -1.32 -6.12 8.28
C ALA A 172 0.19 -5.90 8.27
N ALA A 173 0.89 -6.23 9.36
CA ALA A 173 2.33 -6.04 9.50
C ALA A 173 3.10 -7.35 9.35
N VAL A 174 4.30 -7.29 8.76
CA VAL A 174 5.24 -8.42 8.73
C VAL A 174 5.72 -8.73 10.15
N SER A 175 6.13 -7.67 10.87
CA SER A 175 6.59 -7.72 12.25
C SER A 175 5.71 -6.83 13.14
N PRO A 176 4.61 -7.36 13.70
CA PRO A 176 3.70 -6.60 14.56
C PRO A 176 4.39 -5.91 15.75
N GLU A 177 5.50 -6.45 16.24
CA GLU A 177 6.34 -5.85 17.27
C GLU A 177 6.92 -4.47 16.88
N ASN A 178 7.04 -4.18 15.59
CA ASN A 178 7.54 -2.90 15.08
C ASN A 178 6.46 -1.80 15.08
N LEU A 179 5.18 -2.17 15.15
CA LEU A 179 4.05 -1.25 15.01
C LEU A 179 4.11 -0.02 15.93
N PRO A 180 4.49 -0.13 17.23
CA PRO A 180 4.61 1.05 18.08
C PRO A 180 5.60 2.08 17.54
N ALA A 181 6.76 1.64 17.04
CA ALA A 181 7.78 2.53 16.47
C ALA A 181 7.30 3.13 15.14
N VAL A 182 6.67 2.31 14.29
CA VAL A 182 6.08 2.75 13.02
C VAL A 182 5.02 3.82 13.24
N TYR A 183 4.08 3.61 14.17
CA TYR A 183 3.03 4.57 14.47
C TYR A 183 3.56 5.87 15.06
N THR A 184 4.59 5.81 15.91
CA THR A 184 5.28 7.02 16.40
C THR A 184 5.88 7.79 15.23
N GLN A 185 6.61 7.13 14.34
CA GLN A 185 7.22 7.78 13.18
C GLN A 185 6.18 8.42 12.24
N LEU A 186 5.07 7.74 12.00
CA LEU A 186 3.97 8.28 11.18
C LEU A 186 3.38 9.55 11.79
N ARG A 187 3.14 9.54 13.11
CA ARG A 187 2.63 10.72 13.84
C ARG A 187 3.62 11.88 13.84
N GLU A 188 4.91 11.60 14.03
CA GLU A 188 5.98 12.60 13.95
C GLU A 188 6.10 13.23 12.55
N ALA A 189 5.79 12.46 11.50
CA ALA A 189 5.70 12.97 10.14
C ALA A 189 4.40 13.76 9.85
N GLY A 190 3.48 13.87 10.82
CA GLY A 190 2.21 14.58 10.68
C GLY A 190 1.07 13.74 10.10
N ALA A 191 1.25 12.42 9.95
CA ALA A 191 0.16 11.53 9.56
C ALA A 191 -0.70 11.14 10.78
N ILE A 192 -2.01 10.99 10.56
CA ILE A 192 -2.94 10.47 11.55
C ILE A 192 -2.90 8.94 11.47
N VAL A 193 -2.79 8.26 12.61
CA VAL A 193 -2.96 6.81 12.69
C VAL A 193 -4.26 6.52 13.41
N LEU A 194 -5.28 6.11 12.67
CA LEU A 194 -6.60 5.77 13.21
C LEU A 194 -6.59 4.32 13.69
N THR A 195 -6.79 4.10 14.98
CA THR A 195 -6.93 2.78 15.59
C THR A 195 -8.37 2.56 16.07
N LEU A 196 -8.84 1.31 16.12
CA LEU A 196 -10.11 0.99 16.80
C LEU A 196 -9.88 1.06 18.32
N GLY A 197 -10.32 2.16 18.95
CA GLY A 197 -10.52 2.27 20.39
C GLY A 197 -9.25 2.32 21.27
N LEU A 198 -9.14 3.43 22.00
CA LEU A 198 -8.12 3.81 23.01
C LEU A 198 -6.85 4.44 22.43
N GLU A 199 -6.82 5.76 22.45
CA GLU A 199 -5.57 6.51 22.49
C GLU A 199 -4.70 6.01 23.64
N PRO A 200 -3.37 5.89 23.48
CA PRO A 200 -2.51 6.09 24.63
C PRO A 200 -2.70 7.55 25.04
N VAL A 201 -3.37 7.75 26.18
CA VAL A 201 -3.33 9.02 26.90
C VAL A 201 -1.85 9.36 27.07
N SER A 202 -1.39 10.40 26.37
CA SER A 202 -0.07 10.97 26.64
C SER A 202 -0.07 11.44 28.09
N PRO A 203 0.90 11.06 28.94
CA PRO A 203 1.16 11.86 30.13
C PRO A 203 1.68 13.20 29.62
N ALA A 204 0.86 14.24 29.70
CA ALA A 204 1.33 15.62 29.63
C ALA A 204 2.21 15.91 30.88
N PRO A 205 3.10 16.91 30.81
CA PRO A 205 4.40 16.95 31.49
C PRO A 205 4.35 16.96 33.02
#